data_AF-A0A9X3GU10-F1
#
_entry.id   AF-A0A9X3GU10-F1
#
_cell.length_a   1.000
_cell.length_b   1.000
_cell.length_c   1.000
_cell.angle_alpha   90.00
_cell.angle_beta   90.00
_cell.angle_gamma   90.00
#
_symmetry.space_group_name_H-M   'P 1'
#
loop_
_entity.id
_entity.type
_entity.pdbx_description
1 polymer ?
#
loop_
_entity_poly.entity_id
_entity_poly.type
_entity_poly.pdbx_seq_one_letter_code
_entity_poly.pdbx_strand_id
1 'polypeptide(L)'
;MEDSEIQRLVAALDTRSTSREEAAWAELKRLGSEVVEHLAAFYPKARTWQGRASLVFHSVRYTRQSGAAFQLGLAALADKSTVVRYRACGLGAHSLRREALPGLRRLVLHKDTRTAEDAAAAMDAIEHQNHHLFVDRTRSGRSFWVVNESDRQQV
;
A
#
# COMPACT_ATOMS: atom_id res chain seq x y z
N MET A 1 -15.05 -12.63 -13.87
CA MET A 1 -15.94 -11.79 -13.05
C MET A 1 -16.41 -10.66 -13.93
N GLU A 2 -17.70 -10.33 -13.94
CA GLU A 2 -18.22 -9.23 -14.77
C GLU A 2 -17.81 -7.88 -14.19
N ASP A 3 -17.62 -6.86 -15.04
CA ASP A 3 -17.13 -5.54 -14.60
C ASP A 3 -18.07 -4.88 -13.56
N SER A 4 -19.38 -5.03 -13.72
CA SER A 4 -20.39 -4.53 -12.77
C SER A 4 -20.23 -5.16 -11.38
N GLU A 5 -19.88 -6.44 -11.32
CA GLU A 5 -19.61 -7.16 -10.08
C GLU A 5 -18.31 -6.68 -9.44
N ILE A 6 -17.25 -6.50 -10.23
CA ILE A 6 -15.97 -5.96 -9.76
C ILE A 6 -16.18 -4.58 -9.14
N GLN A 7 -16.90 -3.68 -9.83
CA GLN A 7 -17.20 -2.34 -9.31
C GLN A 7 -17.97 -2.37 -7.99
N ARG A 8 -18.97 -3.27 -7.87
CA ARG A 8 -19.73 -3.46 -6.64
C ARG A 8 -18.85 -3.94 -5.48
N LEU A 9 -17.96 -4.89 -5.74
CA LEU A 9 -17.04 -5.43 -4.73
C LEU A 9 -15.99 -4.40 -4.31
N VAL A 10 -15.43 -3.64 -5.26
CA VAL A 10 -14.49 -2.56 -4.97
C VAL A 10 -15.17 -1.48 -4.12
N ALA A 11 -16.41 -1.11 -4.44
CA ALA A 11 -17.18 -0.18 -3.63
C ALA A 11 -17.45 -0.71 -2.21
N ALA A 12 -17.59 -2.02 -2.03
CA ALA A 12 -17.78 -2.65 -0.73
C ALA A 12 -16.54 -2.58 0.19
N LEU A 13 -15.36 -2.27 -0.35
CA LEU A 13 -14.15 -1.99 0.44
C LEU A 13 -14.23 -0.63 1.16
N ASP A 14 -15.07 0.32 0.70
CA ASP A 14 -15.30 1.59 1.40
C ASP A 14 -16.27 1.45 2.57
N THR A 15 -15.83 0.69 3.56
CA THR A 15 -16.61 0.29 4.73
C THR A 15 -15.82 0.50 6.01
N ARG A 16 -16.53 0.55 7.15
CA ARG A 16 -15.93 0.48 8.49
C ARG A 16 -15.99 -0.94 9.09
N SER A 17 -16.63 -1.86 8.39
CA SER A 17 -16.82 -3.25 8.83
C SER A 17 -15.75 -4.15 8.22
N THR A 18 -14.86 -4.65 9.07
CA THR A 18 -13.78 -5.58 8.68
C THR A 18 -14.32 -6.83 7.99
N SER A 19 -15.42 -7.41 8.48
CA SER A 19 -16.02 -8.60 7.86
C SER A 19 -16.53 -8.34 6.44
N ARG A 20 -17.10 -7.16 6.17
CA ARG A 20 -17.55 -6.79 4.81
C ARG A 20 -16.35 -6.54 3.89
N GLU A 21 -15.30 -5.91 4.39
CA GLU A 21 -14.05 -5.71 3.66
C GLU A 21 -13.41 -7.05 3.28
N GLU A 22 -13.25 -7.96 4.25
CA GLU A 22 -12.67 -9.29 4.04
C GLU A 22 -13.47 -10.12 3.03
N ALA A 23 -14.80 -10.10 3.13
CA ALA A 23 -15.67 -10.80 2.19
C ALA A 23 -15.52 -10.26 0.75
N ALA A 24 -15.48 -8.93 0.59
CA ALA A 24 -15.26 -8.33 -0.72
C ALA A 24 -13.87 -8.65 -1.29
N TRP A 25 -12.83 -8.57 -0.44
CA TRP A 25 -11.46 -8.87 -0.83
C TRP A 25 -11.24 -10.34 -1.19
N ALA A 26 -11.94 -11.27 -0.52
CA ALA A 26 -11.85 -12.70 -0.81
C ALA A 26 -12.24 -13.05 -2.26
N GLU A 27 -13.19 -12.30 -2.82
CA GLU A 27 -13.59 -12.41 -4.22
C GLU A 27 -12.62 -11.66 -5.14
N LEU A 28 -12.33 -10.40 -4.83
CA LEU A 28 -11.48 -9.52 -5.65
C LEU A 28 -10.07 -10.06 -5.85
N LYS A 29 -9.46 -10.68 -4.83
CA LYS A 29 -8.08 -11.19 -4.90
C LYS A 29 -7.88 -12.27 -5.96
N ARG A 30 -8.97 -12.89 -6.44
CA ARG A 30 -8.93 -13.91 -7.51
C ARG A 30 -8.55 -13.31 -8.87
N LEU A 31 -8.71 -12.00 -9.06
CA LEU A 31 -8.31 -11.28 -10.28
C LEU A 31 -6.79 -11.06 -10.37
N GLY A 32 -6.02 -11.40 -9.33
CA GLY A 32 -4.58 -11.16 -9.34
C GLY A 32 -4.26 -9.66 -9.39
N SER A 33 -3.26 -9.27 -10.18
CA SER A 33 -2.81 -7.87 -10.31
C SER A 33 -3.79 -6.99 -11.07
N GLU A 34 -4.69 -7.54 -11.87
CA GLU A 34 -5.69 -6.78 -12.65
C GLU A 34 -6.66 -6.01 -11.75
N VAL A 35 -6.91 -6.51 -10.53
CA VAL A 35 -7.76 -5.84 -9.54
C VAL A 35 -7.32 -4.40 -9.28
N VAL A 36 -6.02 -4.15 -9.36
CA VAL A 36 -5.41 -2.88 -8.95
C VAL A 36 -5.89 -1.71 -9.79
N GLU A 37 -6.15 -1.92 -11.08
CA GLU A 37 -6.71 -0.87 -11.95
C GLU A 37 -8.07 -0.38 -11.42
N HIS A 38 -8.91 -1.33 -10.97
CA HIS A 38 -10.21 -1.01 -10.38
C HIS A 38 -10.06 -0.35 -8.99
N LEU A 39 -9.10 -0.79 -8.17
CA LEU A 39 -8.81 -0.16 -6.88
C LEU A 39 -8.33 1.29 -7.07
N ALA A 40 -7.41 1.52 -8.00
CA ALA A 40 -6.88 2.84 -8.32
C ALA A 40 -7.95 3.78 -8.88
N ALA A 41 -8.81 3.28 -9.77
CA ALA A 41 -9.93 4.04 -10.32
C ALA A 41 -10.98 4.43 -9.26
N PHE A 42 -11.16 3.61 -8.22
CA PHE A 42 -12.11 3.88 -7.15
C PHE A 42 -11.53 4.69 -5.99
N TYR A 43 -10.21 4.68 -5.78
CA TYR A 43 -9.54 5.43 -4.71
C TYR A 43 -9.99 6.89 -4.53
N PRO A 44 -10.09 7.73 -5.58
CA PRO A 44 -10.56 9.12 -5.42
C PRO A 44 -12.05 9.22 -5.05
N LYS A 45 -12.84 8.16 -5.27
CA LYS A 45 -14.28 8.09 -4.97
C LYS A 45 -14.56 7.57 -3.57
N ALA A 46 -13.60 6.91 -2.92
CA ALA A 46 -13.74 6.34 -1.60
C ALA A 46 -13.93 7.43 -0.52
N ARG A 47 -15.04 7.33 0.21
CA ARG A 47 -15.53 8.35 1.15
C ARG A 47 -14.81 8.25 2.49
N THR A 48 -14.49 7.04 2.93
CA THR A 48 -13.87 6.81 4.23
C THR A 48 -12.35 6.69 4.10
N TRP A 49 -11.63 7.04 5.18
CA TRP A 49 -10.19 6.80 5.20
C TRP A 49 -9.88 5.31 5.30
N GLN A 50 -10.77 4.52 5.90
CA GLN A 50 -10.68 3.06 5.99
C GLN A 50 -10.67 2.44 4.59
N GLY A 51 -11.64 2.83 3.75
CA GLY A 51 -11.71 2.41 2.36
C GLY A 51 -10.44 2.76 1.61
N ARG A 52 -10.01 4.03 1.65
CA ARG A 52 -8.75 4.46 1.02
C ARG A 52 -7.53 3.67 1.52
N ALA A 53 -7.44 3.40 2.82
CA ALA A 53 -6.36 2.61 3.39
C ALA A 53 -6.42 1.14 2.93
N SER A 54 -7.61 0.55 2.82
CA SER A 54 -7.84 -0.81 2.33
C SER A 54 -7.41 -0.97 0.88
N LEU A 55 -7.79 -0.03 0.00
CA LEU A 55 -7.39 -0.02 -1.41
C LEU A 55 -5.86 -0.01 -1.57
N VAL A 56 -5.16 0.85 -0.80
CA VAL A 56 -3.70 0.94 -0.82
C VAL A 56 -3.07 -0.33 -0.24
N PHE A 57 -3.58 -0.81 0.90
CA PHE A 57 -3.08 -2.01 1.57
C PHE A 57 -3.15 -3.25 0.66
N HIS A 58 -4.29 -3.49 0.03
CA HIS A 58 -4.47 -4.62 -0.87
C HIS A 58 -3.62 -4.51 -2.13
N SER A 59 -3.24 -3.30 -2.54
CA SER A 59 -2.35 -3.05 -3.67
C SER A 59 -0.87 -3.36 -3.37
N VAL A 60 -0.45 -3.40 -2.09
CA VAL A 60 0.96 -3.63 -1.70
C VAL A 60 1.54 -4.89 -2.33
N ARG A 61 0.77 -5.98 -2.35
CA ARG A 61 1.24 -7.26 -2.87
C ARG A 61 1.54 -7.27 -4.37
N TYR A 62 1.02 -6.30 -5.11
CA TYR A 62 1.16 -6.19 -6.56
C TYR A 62 2.14 -5.09 -6.98
N THR A 63 2.81 -4.39 -6.06
CA THR A 63 3.61 -3.19 -6.40
C THR A 63 4.81 -3.45 -7.28
N ARG A 64 5.35 -4.68 -7.27
CA ARG A 64 6.45 -5.09 -8.13
C ARG A 64 6.00 -5.52 -9.53
N GLN A 65 4.70 -5.74 -9.72
CA GLN A 65 4.11 -6.29 -10.95
C GLN A 65 3.16 -5.31 -11.66
N SER A 66 2.58 -4.35 -10.92
CA SER A 66 1.58 -3.42 -11.42
C SER A 66 2.06 -1.97 -11.30
N GLY A 67 2.11 -1.28 -12.45
CA GLY A 67 2.34 0.15 -12.50
C GLY A 67 1.24 0.94 -11.78
N ALA A 68 -0.02 0.52 -11.91
CA ALA A 68 -1.14 1.14 -11.21
C ALA A 68 -1.04 1.03 -9.69
N ALA A 69 -0.53 -0.09 -9.15
CA ALA A 69 -0.33 -0.23 -7.70
C ALA A 69 0.65 0.82 -7.20
N PHE A 70 1.75 0.98 -7.95
CA PHE A 70 2.76 1.98 -7.62
C PHE A 70 2.21 3.41 -7.71
N GLN A 71 1.49 3.75 -8.78
CA GLN A 71 0.88 5.08 -8.94
C GLN A 71 -0.17 5.38 -7.86
N LEU A 72 -0.99 4.40 -7.49
CA LEU A 72 -1.92 4.51 -6.37
C LEU A 72 -1.18 4.81 -5.06
N GLY A 73 -0.05 4.13 -4.82
CA GLY A 73 0.81 4.43 -3.68
C GLY A 73 1.33 5.85 -3.68
N LEU A 74 1.85 6.34 -4.81
CA LEU A 74 2.33 7.71 -4.93
C LEU A 74 1.22 8.74 -4.67
N ALA A 75 0.02 8.51 -5.19
CA ALA A 75 -1.13 9.37 -4.92
C ALA A 75 -1.50 9.38 -3.42
N ALA A 76 -1.45 8.21 -2.78
CA ALA A 76 -1.80 8.03 -1.37
C ALA A 76 -0.79 8.63 -0.38
N LEU A 77 0.45 8.93 -0.80
CA LEU A 77 1.42 9.68 0.01
C LEU A 77 0.90 11.07 0.40
N ALA A 78 0.02 11.67 -0.42
CA ALA A 78 -0.58 12.97 -0.16
C ALA A 78 -1.94 12.90 0.59
N ASP A 79 -2.37 11.72 1.06
CA ASP A 79 -3.66 11.58 1.74
C ASP A 79 -3.69 12.36 3.06
N LYS A 80 -4.84 12.94 3.38
CA LYS A 80 -5.07 13.64 4.66
C LYS A 80 -4.96 12.72 5.88
N SER A 81 -5.24 11.43 5.73
CA SER A 81 -5.19 10.45 6.82
C SER A 81 -3.77 9.91 7.03
N THR A 82 -3.27 9.98 8.26
CA THR A 82 -2.00 9.34 8.67
C THR A 82 -1.99 7.84 8.35
N VAL A 83 -3.10 7.14 8.55
CA VAL A 83 -3.17 5.69 8.27
C VAL A 83 -3.01 5.39 6.78
N VAL A 84 -3.59 6.23 5.91
CA VAL A 84 -3.45 6.04 4.45
C VAL A 84 -2.01 6.33 4.03
N ARG A 85 -1.38 7.39 4.57
CA ARG A 85 0.03 7.69 4.31
C ARG A 85 0.96 6.56 4.78
N TYR A 86 0.71 5.97 5.95
CA TYR A 86 1.44 4.80 6.42
C TYR A 86 1.38 3.64 5.41
N ARG A 87 0.18 3.32 4.88
CA ARG A 87 0.02 2.29 3.85
C ARG A 87 0.76 2.65 2.57
N ALA A 88 0.75 3.92 2.18
CA ALA A 88 1.47 4.42 1.01
C ALA A 88 3.00 4.33 1.17
N CYS A 89 3.54 4.66 2.35
CA CYS A 89 4.96 4.47 2.67
C CYS A 89 5.35 3.00 2.59
N GLY A 90 4.56 2.10 3.18
CA GLY A 90 4.78 0.66 3.07
C GLY A 90 4.73 0.16 1.62
N LEU A 91 3.77 0.66 0.82
CA LEU A 91 3.65 0.35 -0.60
C LEU A 91 4.93 0.76 -1.36
N GLY A 92 5.42 1.98 -1.12
CA GLY A 92 6.68 2.48 -1.66
C GLY A 92 7.87 1.60 -1.26
N ALA A 93 7.98 1.25 0.02
CA ALA A 93 9.03 0.37 0.54
C ALA A 93 9.00 -1.02 -0.09
N HIS A 94 7.82 -1.63 -0.26
CA HIS A 94 7.69 -2.94 -0.88
C HIS A 94 8.05 -2.92 -2.37
N SER A 95 7.75 -1.82 -3.06
CA SER A 95 8.06 -1.64 -4.48
C SER A 95 9.56 -1.57 -4.78
N LEU A 96 10.36 -1.05 -3.83
CA LEU A 96 11.80 -0.77 -3.99
C LEU A 96 12.15 0.19 -5.15
N ARG A 97 11.15 0.90 -5.70
CA ARG A 97 11.31 1.81 -6.83
C ARG A 97 11.77 3.19 -6.37
N ARG A 98 12.88 3.66 -6.93
CA ARG A 98 13.47 4.97 -6.60
C ARG A 98 12.56 6.14 -6.99
N GLU A 99 11.63 5.95 -7.94
CA GLU A 99 10.64 6.96 -8.29
C GLU A 99 9.75 7.41 -7.10
N ALA A 100 9.67 6.65 -6.01
CA ALA A 100 8.92 7.04 -4.81
C ALA A 100 9.68 8.04 -3.92
N LEU A 101 11.02 8.13 -4.04
CA LEU A 101 11.87 8.93 -3.15
C LEU A 101 11.48 10.42 -3.11
N PRO A 102 11.12 11.10 -4.22
CA PRO A 102 10.71 12.51 -4.15
C PRO A 102 9.46 12.73 -3.29
N GLY A 103 8.47 11.82 -3.38
CA GLY A 103 7.27 11.87 -2.55
C GLY A 103 7.57 11.63 -1.08
N LEU A 104 8.41 10.64 -0.79
CA LEU A 104 8.83 10.30 0.58
C LEU A 104 9.66 11.41 1.23
N ARG A 105 10.56 12.06 0.49
CA ARG A 105 11.35 13.20 0.99
C ARG A 105 10.48 14.36 1.47
N ARG A 106 9.33 14.60 0.81
CA ARG A 106 8.36 15.59 1.27
C ARG A 106 7.69 15.18 2.58
N LEU A 107 7.41 13.89 2.77
CA LEU A 107 6.78 13.35 3.97
C LEU A 107 7.70 13.32 5.19
N VAL A 108 9.02 13.19 5.00
CA VAL A 108 10.00 13.31 6.10
C VAL A 108 9.91 14.68 6.79
N LEU A 109 9.48 15.72 6.08
CA LEU A 109 9.28 17.07 6.62
C LEU A 109 7.87 17.29 7.19
N HIS A 110 7.03 16.26 7.24
CA HIS A 110 5.64 16.38 7.69
C HIS A 110 5.58 16.58 9.22
N LYS A 111 4.65 17.43 9.68
CA LYS A 111 4.49 17.78 11.11
C LYS A 111 4.11 16.61 12.03
N ASP A 112 3.49 15.58 11.45
CA ASP A 112 3.17 14.34 12.15
C ASP A 112 4.40 13.44 12.17
N THR A 113 5.01 13.30 13.35
CA THR A 113 6.27 12.56 13.54
C THR A 113 6.18 11.12 13.06
N ARG A 114 5.02 10.46 13.25
CA ARG A 114 4.80 9.10 12.75
C ARG A 114 4.89 9.03 11.23
N THR A 115 4.25 9.97 10.54
CA THR A 115 4.34 10.06 9.07
C THR A 115 5.78 10.27 8.61
N ALA A 116 6.55 11.12 9.30
CA ALA A 116 7.95 11.38 8.96
C ALA A 116 8.83 10.15 9.18
N GLU A 117 8.65 9.43 10.29
CA GLU A 117 9.35 8.17 10.59
C GLU A 117 9.01 7.06 9.60
N ASP A 118 7.73 6.92 9.23
CA ASP A 118 7.27 5.95 8.22
C ASP A 118 7.91 6.24 6.87
N ALA A 119 8.00 7.51 6.47
CA ALA A 119 8.63 7.91 5.23
C ALA A 119 10.14 7.65 5.24
N ALA A 120 10.82 7.94 6.35
CA ALA A 120 12.24 7.65 6.51
C ALA A 120 12.53 6.15 6.42
N ALA A 121 11.73 5.31 7.08
CA ALA A 121 11.85 3.85 7.00
C ALA A 121 11.61 3.33 5.56
N ALA A 122 10.66 3.91 4.84
CA ALA A 122 10.40 3.54 3.45
C ALA A 122 11.54 3.96 2.51
N MET A 123 12.16 5.13 2.74
CA MET A 123 13.36 5.55 2.02
C MET A 123 14.52 4.60 2.29
N ASP A 124 14.74 4.22 3.56
CA ASP A 124 15.80 3.29 3.96
C ASP A 124 15.67 1.95 3.22
N ALA A 125 14.45 1.41 3.19
CA ALA A 125 14.13 0.20 2.46
C ALA A 125 14.44 0.30 0.95
N ILE A 126 14.08 1.40 0.30
CA ILE A 126 14.35 1.63 -1.12
C ILE A 126 15.86 1.79 -1.38
N GLU A 127 16.58 2.54 -0.54
CA GLU A 127 18.00 2.81 -0.72
C GLU A 127 18.84 1.53 -0.59
N HIS A 128 18.48 0.64 0.34
CA HIS A 128 19.16 -0.63 0.56
C HIS A 128 18.58 -1.80 -0.25
N GLN A 129 17.58 -1.54 -1.11
CA GLN A 129 16.87 -2.57 -1.87
C GLN A 129 16.33 -3.71 -0.99
N ASN A 130 15.88 -3.37 0.23
CA ASN A 130 15.39 -4.33 1.22
C ASN A 130 14.11 -3.82 1.90
N HIS A 131 12.98 -4.38 1.48
CA HIS A 131 11.66 -3.99 1.98
C HIS A 131 11.41 -4.36 3.45
N HIS A 132 12.16 -5.31 4.02
CA HIS A 132 12.02 -5.68 5.42
C HIS A 132 12.43 -4.54 6.37
N LEU A 133 13.32 -3.63 5.93
CA LEU A 133 13.75 -2.47 6.73
C LEU A 133 12.60 -1.51 7.07
N PHE A 134 11.48 -1.57 6.34
CA PHE A 134 10.31 -0.78 6.67
C PHE A 134 9.68 -1.18 8.02
N VAL A 135 9.70 -2.48 8.34
CA VAL A 135 9.24 -3.00 9.64
C VAL A 135 10.41 -3.17 10.62
N ASP A 136 11.60 -3.55 10.13
CA ASP A 136 12.83 -3.68 10.93
C ASP A 136 13.60 -2.36 11.00
N ARG A 137 12.97 -1.35 11.62
CA ARG A 137 13.52 0.02 11.68
C ARG A 137 14.86 0.12 12.42
N THR A 138 15.17 -0.84 13.28
CA THR A 138 16.44 -0.90 14.02
C THR A 138 17.49 -1.75 13.32
N ARG A 139 17.19 -2.29 12.12
CA ARG A 139 18.05 -3.20 11.36
C ARG A 139 18.54 -4.38 12.19
N SER A 140 17.66 -4.89 13.04
CA SER A 140 17.97 -5.97 13.97
C SER A 140 18.16 -7.32 13.30
N GLY A 141 17.64 -7.48 12.06
CA GLY A 141 17.56 -8.76 11.38
C GLY A 141 16.56 -9.73 12.02
N ARG A 142 15.65 -9.24 12.88
CA ARG A 142 14.68 -10.06 13.63
C ARG A 142 13.24 -9.85 13.22
N SER A 143 12.96 -8.82 12.42
CA SER A 143 11.60 -8.52 11.93
C SER A 143 11.57 -8.65 10.42
N PHE A 144 10.63 -9.44 9.90
CA PHE A 144 10.50 -9.68 8.47
C PHE A 144 9.11 -9.31 8.02
N TRP A 145 9.04 -8.54 6.93
CA TRP A 145 7.78 -8.22 6.29
C TRP A 145 7.58 -9.12 5.08
N VAL A 146 6.69 -10.11 5.21
CA VAL A 146 6.35 -11.04 4.12
C VAL A 146 4.97 -10.68 3.59
N VAL A 147 4.91 -10.23 2.34
CA VAL A 147 3.64 -9.91 1.65
C VAL A 147 3.29 -10.98 0.63
N ASN A 148 4.30 -11.47 -0.08
CA ASN A 148 4.23 -12.59 -1.00
C ASN A 148 5.19 -13.71 -0.57
N GLU A 149 4.98 -14.93 -1.06
CA GLU A 149 5.85 -16.07 -0.74
C GLU A 149 7.32 -15.83 -1.17
N SER A 150 7.52 -15.10 -2.27
CA SER A 150 8.84 -14.70 -2.76
C SER A 150 9.65 -13.89 -1.75
N ASP A 151 8.99 -13.21 -0.80
CA ASP A 151 9.67 -12.37 0.19
C ASP A 151 10.32 -13.22 1.29
N ARG A 152 9.87 -14.46 1.49
CA ARG A 152 10.51 -15.38 2.46
C ARG A 152 11.88 -15.87 2.02
N GLN A 153 12.14 -15.85 0.71
CA GLN A 153 13.41 -16.32 0.13
C GLN A 153 14.50 -15.25 0.18
N GLN A 154 14.18 -14.02 0.63
CA GLN A 154 15.09 -12.88 0.74
C GLN A 154 15.54 -12.61 2.19
N VAL A 155 15.18 -13.51 3.12
CA VAL A 155 15.49 -13.46 4.56
C VAL A 155 16.78 -14.21 4.88
#